data_AF-A0A6A6S316-F1
#
_entry.id   AF-A0A6A6S316-F1
#
_cell.length_a   1.000
_cell.length_b   1.000
_cell.length_c   1.000
_cell.angle_alpha   90.00
_cell.angle_beta   90.00
_cell.angle_gamma   90.00
#
_symmetry.space_group_name_H-M   'P 1'
#
loop_
_entity.id
_entity.type
_entity.pdbx_description
1 polymer ?
#
loop_
_entity_poly.entity_id
_entity_poly.type
_entity_poly.pdbx_seq_one_letter_code
_entity_poly.pdbx_strand_id
1 'polypeptide(L)'
;MLSKAALALAATLPLGALASSNVTFTETIEGYTFIKSGPKPESLAPKINYEWEAAQIALNLLKTSLGPDGMLTTLALAITEADTFWKNIAEISTGKIGTEDGWVSADGQGVAFLPNVTAQRFVQWYLSPLADTANNEANPEHYFKRTTVVGSTAQSDILEGWGGITTHFTVPNFSMPPNATRYPFIHSHGTEWITAAGDKALMDGTVFGVLQIAARDVTGSDYNQTMNGVHIWASVWYGDAVKDEHLEDERKHMTTEIINLTLQAQKDIESGKLVVS
;
A
#
# COMPACT_ATOMS: atom_id res chain seq x y z
N MET A 1 8.57 -50.24 40.83
CA MET A 1 7.19 -50.76 40.87
C MET A 1 6.49 -50.16 42.08
N LEU A 2 5.43 -49.37 41.87
CA LEU A 2 4.18 -49.36 42.65
C LEU A 2 3.36 -48.14 42.23
N SER A 3 2.26 -48.43 41.53
CA SER A 3 1.23 -47.46 41.16
C SER A 3 0.54 -46.92 42.42
N LYS A 4 0.17 -45.65 42.41
CA LYS A 4 -0.94 -45.16 43.23
C LYS A 4 -1.88 -44.35 42.34
N ALA A 5 -2.87 -45.06 41.80
CA ALA A 5 -4.14 -44.48 41.43
C ALA A 5 -4.75 -43.83 42.68
N ALA A 6 -5.16 -42.57 42.57
CA ALA A 6 -6.12 -41.96 43.46
C ALA A 6 -7.34 -41.61 42.61
N LEU A 7 -8.39 -42.39 42.86
CA LEU A 7 -9.75 -42.19 42.38
C LEU A 7 -10.42 -41.06 43.16
N ALA A 8 -11.48 -40.51 42.57
CA ALA A 8 -12.52 -39.63 43.12
C ALA A 8 -12.20 -38.12 43.06
N LEU A 9 -13.11 -37.25 42.63
CA LEU A 9 -14.56 -37.36 42.51
C LEU A 9 -15.01 -36.42 41.38
N ALA A 10 -15.64 -36.96 40.33
CA ALA A 10 -16.29 -36.15 39.32
C ALA A 10 -17.55 -35.54 39.95
N ALA A 11 -17.46 -34.27 40.37
CA ALA A 11 -18.64 -33.47 40.62
C ALA A 11 -19.24 -33.08 39.26
N THR A 12 -20.12 -33.91 38.74
CA THR A 12 -21.05 -33.52 37.67
C THR A 12 -22.03 -32.51 38.26
N LEU A 13 -21.64 -31.24 38.28
CA LEU A 13 -22.60 -30.16 38.36
C LEU A 13 -23.45 -30.23 37.10
N PRO A 14 -24.80 -30.27 37.19
CA PRO A 14 -25.62 -29.98 36.04
C PRO A 14 -25.42 -28.50 35.77
N LEU A 15 -24.46 -28.17 34.89
CA LEU A 15 -24.53 -26.96 34.10
C LEU A 15 -25.81 -27.10 33.30
N GLY A 16 -26.92 -26.64 33.90
CA GLY A 16 -28.11 -26.30 33.15
C GLY A 16 -27.63 -25.42 32.03
N ALA A 17 -27.74 -25.92 30.81
CA ALA A 17 -27.46 -25.18 29.61
C ALA A 17 -28.46 -24.03 29.54
N LEU A 18 -28.13 -22.93 30.21
CA LEU A 18 -28.47 -21.62 29.71
C LEU A 18 -27.69 -21.50 28.40
N ALA A 19 -28.26 -22.04 27.34
CA ALA A 19 -27.85 -21.76 25.98
C ALA A 19 -28.15 -20.28 25.74
N SER A 20 -27.33 -19.40 26.31
CA SER A 20 -27.17 -18.07 25.73
C SER A 20 -26.62 -18.34 24.34
N SER A 21 -27.41 -18.03 23.32
CA SER A 21 -27.06 -18.06 21.90
C SER A 21 -25.99 -17.02 21.56
N ASN A 22 -24.99 -16.86 22.41
CA ASN A 22 -23.90 -15.94 22.20
C ASN A 22 -23.08 -16.53 21.07
N VAL A 23 -23.16 -15.89 19.91
CA VAL A 23 -22.31 -16.21 18.77
C VAL A 23 -20.86 -16.10 19.25
N THR A 24 -20.11 -17.18 19.06
CA THR A 24 -18.70 -17.27 19.45
C THR A 24 -17.80 -17.30 18.23
N PHE A 25 -16.59 -16.75 18.37
CA PHE A 25 -15.55 -16.80 17.33
C PHE A 25 -14.30 -17.40 17.92
N THR A 26 -13.77 -18.41 17.25
CA THR A 26 -12.52 -19.05 17.63
C THR A 26 -11.39 -18.49 16.80
N GLU A 27 -10.33 -18.04 17.47
CA GLU A 27 -9.11 -17.54 16.84
C GLU A 27 -7.90 -18.25 17.44
N THR A 28 -6.88 -18.49 16.62
CA THR A 28 -5.57 -18.93 17.11
C THR A 28 -4.60 -17.76 17.02
N ILE A 29 -4.01 -17.37 18.14
CA ILE A 29 -3.04 -16.26 18.25
C ILE A 29 -1.80 -16.82 18.91
N GLU A 30 -0.64 -16.74 18.24
CA GLU A 30 0.64 -17.27 18.73
C GLU A 30 0.60 -18.74 19.18
N GLY A 31 -0.22 -19.55 18.50
CA GLY A 31 -0.39 -20.97 18.82
C GLY A 31 -1.39 -21.27 19.95
N TYR A 32 -1.97 -20.24 20.59
CA TYR A 32 -3.00 -20.39 21.61
C TYR A 32 -4.40 -20.18 21.04
N THR A 33 -5.36 -20.97 21.50
CA THR A 33 -6.77 -20.89 21.05
C THR A 33 -7.57 -19.97 21.97
N PHE A 34 -8.20 -18.96 21.38
CA PHE A 34 -9.11 -18.03 22.06
C PHE A 34 -10.52 -18.24 21.54
N ILE A 35 -11.49 -18.36 22.45
CA ILE A 35 -12.92 -18.35 22.12
C ILE A 35 -13.48 -17.02 22.60
N LYS A 36 -13.87 -16.16 21.65
CA LYS A 36 -14.41 -14.83 21.90
C LYS A 36 -15.93 -14.85 21.84
N SER A 37 -16.56 -14.08 22.71
CA SER A 37 -18.00 -13.85 22.75
C SER A 37 -18.26 -12.45 23.31
N GLY A 38 -19.37 -11.82 22.95
CA GLY A 38 -19.75 -10.50 23.47
C GLY A 38 -19.99 -9.43 22.39
N PRO A 39 -19.10 -9.26 21.39
CA PRO A 39 -19.40 -8.45 20.21
C PRO A 39 -20.64 -8.95 19.50
N LYS A 40 -21.34 -8.05 18.79
CA LYS A 40 -22.47 -8.45 17.94
C LYS A 40 -21.98 -9.42 16.85
N PRO A 41 -22.82 -10.35 16.35
CA PRO A 41 -22.42 -11.33 15.34
C PRO A 41 -21.76 -10.69 14.10
N GLU A 42 -22.27 -9.55 13.65
CA GLU A 42 -21.74 -8.79 12.51
C GLU A 42 -20.39 -8.10 12.78
N SER A 43 -20.02 -7.92 14.05
CA SER A 43 -18.75 -7.29 14.46
C SER A 43 -17.74 -8.33 14.95
N LEU A 44 -18.08 -9.62 14.89
CA LEU A 44 -17.25 -10.68 15.42
C LEU A 44 -16.12 -11.02 14.43
N ALA A 45 -14.93 -10.47 14.66
CA ALA A 45 -13.78 -10.52 13.76
C ALA A 45 -12.48 -10.95 14.49
N PRO A 46 -11.40 -11.30 13.76
CA PRO A 46 -10.06 -11.47 14.32
C PRO A 46 -9.60 -10.31 15.21
N LYS A 47 -8.78 -10.57 16.25
CA LYS A 47 -8.28 -9.53 17.18
C LYS A 47 -7.61 -8.37 16.42
N ILE A 48 -6.84 -8.71 15.40
CA ILE A 48 -6.10 -7.74 14.59
C ILE A 48 -7.03 -6.69 13.95
N ASN A 49 -8.26 -7.07 13.57
CA ASN A 49 -9.20 -6.12 12.97
C ASN A 49 -9.68 -5.06 13.97
N TYR A 50 -9.85 -5.43 15.25
CA TYR A 50 -10.25 -4.48 16.29
C TYR A 50 -9.14 -3.49 16.61
N GLU A 51 -7.91 -3.99 16.74
CA GLU A 51 -6.75 -3.15 17.05
C GLU A 51 -6.39 -2.24 15.89
N TRP A 52 -6.59 -2.72 14.66
CA TRP A 52 -6.34 -1.98 13.45
C TRP A 52 -7.18 -0.70 13.35
N GLU A 53 -8.49 -0.76 13.61
CA GLU A 53 -9.34 0.42 13.58
C GLU A 53 -8.89 1.48 14.59
N ALA A 54 -8.59 1.05 15.82
CA ALA A 54 -8.08 1.96 16.86
C ALA A 54 -6.71 2.53 16.50
N ALA A 55 -5.82 1.72 15.92
CA ALA A 55 -4.50 2.15 15.46
C ALA A 55 -4.60 3.18 14.33
N GLN A 56 -5.51 2.98 13.37
CA GLN A 56 -5.77 3.96 12.30
C GLN A 56 -6.24 5.30 12.86
N ILE A 57 -7.18 5.30 13.82
CA ILE A 57 -7.66 6.52 14.46
C ILE A 57 -6.51 7.24 15.18
N ALA A 58 -5.73 6.53 15.99
CA ALA A 58 -4.61 7.10 16.73
C ALA A 58 -3.56 7.70 15.79
N LEU A 59 -3.22 6.98 14.72
CA LEU A 59 -2.26 7.43 13.72
C LEU A 59 -2.77 8.68 12.97
N ASN A 60 -4.04 8.73 12.57
CA ASN A 60 -4.60 9.89 11.89
C ASN A 60 -4.62 11.14 12.77
N LEU A 61 -4.92 10.99 14.06
CA LEU A 61 -4.82 12.08 15.03
C LEU A 61 -3.36 12.55 15.19
N LEU A 62 -2.40 11.62 15.25
CA LEU A 62 -0.98 11.94 15.34
C LEU A 62 -0.48 12.68 14.09
N LYS A 63 -0.78 12.17 12.89
CA LYS A 63 -0.48 12.81 11.59
C LYS A 63 -1.03 14.24 11.55
N THR A 64 -2.28 14.41 11.93
CA THR A 64 -2.94 15.73 11.95
C THR A 64 -2.29 16.68 12.94
N SER A 65 -1.98 16.21 14.15
CA SER A 65 -1.41 17.04 15.21
C SER A 65 0.03 17.48 14.92
N LEU A 66 0.85 16.61 14.31
CA LEU A 66 2.24 16.92 14.00
C LEU A 66 2.38 17.75 12.72
N GLY A 67 1.50 17.48 11.75
CA GLY A 67 1.70 17.93 10.37
C GLY A 67 3.00 17.36 9.76
N PRO A 68 3.31 17.71 8.50
CA PRO A 68 4.46 17.13 7.82
C PRO A 68 5.81 17.48 8.46
N ASP A 69 6.00 18.72 8.89
CA ASP A 69 7.28 19.16 9.47
C ASP A 69 7.52 18.52 10.84
N GLY A 70 6.45 18.33 11.63
CA GLY A 70 6.49 17.58 12.87
C GLY A 70 6.79 16.10 12.62
N MET A 71 6.26 15.52 11.54
CA MET A 71 6.59 14.14 11.13
C MET A 71 8.06 13.99 10.73
N LEU A 72 8.60 14.88 9.91
CA LEU A 72 10.02 14.90 9.55
C LEU A 72 10.91 14.97 10.78
N THR A 73 10.57 15.85 11.73
CA THR A 73 11.32 15.97 12.99
C THR A 73 11.22 14.69 13.82
N THR A 74 10.03 14.12 13.94
CA THR A 74 9.78 12.91 14.75
C THR A 74 10.47 11.68 14.18
N LEU A 75 10.55 11.57 12.86
CA LEU A 75 11.08 10.40 12.15
C LEU A 75 12.51 10.59 11.63
N ALA A 76 13.20 11.67 12.01
CA ALA A 76 14.51 12.04 11.48
C ALA A 76 15.57 10.92 11.56
N LEU A 77 15.57 10.13 12.63
CA LEU A 77 16.49 8.99 12.78
C LEU A 77 16.21 7.91 11.74
N ALA A 78 14.95 7.49 11.60
CA ALA A 78 14.54 6.48 10.63
C ALA A 78 14.80 6.95 9.18
N ILE A 79 14.58 8.23 8.90
CA ILE A 79 14.91 8.84 7.60
C ILE A 79 16.42 8.75 7.32
N THR A 80 17.27 9.05 8.32
CA THR A 80 18.74 8.96 8.16
C THR A 80 19.20 7.52 7.91
N GLU A 81 18.59 6.55 8.59
CA GLU A 81 18.84 5.12 8.38
C GLU A 81 18.44 4.69 6.97
N ALA A 82 17.27 5.14 6.49
CA ALA A 82 16.78 4.89 5.14
C ALA A 82 17.70 5.50 4.08
N ASP A 83 18.12 6.75 4.24
CA ASP A 83 19.06 7.43 3.34
C ASP A 83 20.36 6.64 3.19
N THR A 84 20.90 6.16 4.32
CA THR A 84 22.12 5.35 4.34
C THR A 84 21.92 4.03 3.59
N PHE A 85 20.80 3.36 3.85
CA PHE A 85 20.43 2.12 3.16
C PHE A 85 20.35 2.33 1.65
N TRP A 86 19.59 3.33 1.19
CA TRP A 86 19.35 3.58 -0.23
C TRP A 86 20.61 4.03 -0.98
N LYS A 87 21.46 4.85 -0.34
CA LYS A 87 22.77 5.22 -0.91
C LYS A 87 23.66 4.01 -1.09
N ASN A 88 23.72 3.13 -0.09
CA ASN A 88 24.49 1.90 -0.18
C ASN A 88 23.97 0.99 -1.31
N ILE A 89 22.66 0.81 -1.43
CA ILE A 89 22.06 0.05 -2.55
C ILE A 89 22.45 0.68 -3.89
N ALA A 90 22.27 1.99 -4.06
CA ALA A 90 22.59 2.68 -5.31
C ALA A 90 24.08 2.61 -5.69
N GLU A 91 24.96 2.62 -4.68
CA GLU A 91 26.41 2.50 -4.85
C GLU A 91 26.81 1.10 -5.33
N ILE A 92 26.34 0.05 -4.64
CA ILE A 92 26.79 -1.33 -4.89
C ILE A 92 26.03 -2.04 -6.02
N SER A 93 24.89 -1.51 -6.46
CA SER A 93 24.12 -2.07 -7.57
C SER A 93 24.79 -1.81 -8.93
N THR A 94 24.60 -2.75 -9.86
CA THR A 94 25.11 -2.64 -11.23
C THR A 94 24.23 -1.78 -12.12
N GLY A 95 22.92 -1.71 -11.83
CA GLY A 95 21.96 -0.90 -12.57
C GLY A 95 22.22 0.60 -12.40
N LYS A 96 22.31 1.31 -13.54
CA LYS A 96 22.44 2.77 -13.58
C LYS A 96 21.34 3.36 -14.45
N ILE A 97 20.92 4.59 -14.16
CA ILE A 97 19.89 5.25 -14.95
C ILE A 97 20.35 5.34 -16.42
N GLY A 98 19.47 4.96 -17.34
CA GLY A 98 19.78 4.86 -18.77
C GLY A 98 20.41 3.54 -19.23
N THR A 99 20.59 2.54 -18.35
CA THR A 99 21.02 1.17 -18.72
C THR A 99 19.87 0.18 -18.60
N GLU A 100 19.83 -0.82 -19.48
CA GLU A 100 18.81 -1.88 -19.44
C GLU A 100 19.08 -2.92 -18.34
N ASP A 101 20.34 -3.29 -18.14
CA ASP A 101 20.75 -4.29 -17.15
C ASP A 101 20.92 -3.72 -15.73
N GLY A 102 20.89 -4.63 -14.75
CA GLY A 102 21.22 -4.35 -13.34
C GLY A 102 20.08 -3.78 -12.50
N TRP A 103 18.86 -3.85 -13.03
CA TRP A 103 17.63 -3.42 -12.37
C TRP A 103 16.77 -4.63 -12.00
N VAL A 104 16.10 -4.55 -10.84
CA VAL A 104 15.11 -5.52 -10.37
C VAL A 104 13.81 -4.82 -10.02
N SER A 105 12.67 -5.43 -10.34
CA SER A 105 11.35 -4.87 -10.05
C SER A 105 10.65 -5.60 -8.91
N ALA A 106 9.99 -4.81 -8.06
CA ALA A 106 8.81 -5.25 -7.36
C ALA A 106 7.59 -4.84 -8.19
N ASP A 107 6.66 -5.76 -8.42
CA ASP A 107 5.46 -5.53 -9.24
C ASP A 107 4.21 -5.86 -8.43
N GLY A 108 3.28 -4.89 -8.38
CA GLY A 108 1.96 -5.02 -7.80
C GLY A 108 0.90 -4.72 -8.86
N GLN A 109 -0.20 -5.45 -8.85
CA GLN A 109 -1.28 -5.21 -9.81
C GLN A 109 -2.65 -5.54 -9.21
N GLY A 110 -3.67 -4.86 -9.71
CA GLY A 110 -5.06 -5.10 -9.32
C GLY A 110 -6.01 -4.82 -10.47
N VAL A 111 -7.04 -5.65 -10.58
CA VAL A 111 -8.17 -5.42 -11.48
C VAL A 111 -9.38 -5.09 -10.64
N ALA A 112 -9.89 -3.86 -10.79
CA ALA A 112 -11.00 -3.35 -10.01
C ALA A 112 -12.23 -3.14 -10.90
N PHE A 113 -13.35 -3.79 -10.54
CA PHE A 113 -14.63 -3.67 -11.22
C PHE A 113 -15.51 -2.65 -10.49
N LEU A 114 -15.24 -1.37 -10.77
CA LEU A 114 -15.88 -0.22 -10.14
C LEU A 114 -16.60 0.59 -11.22
N PRO A 115 -17.90 0.87 -11.09
CA PRO A 115 -18.74 1.31 -12.20
C PRO A 115 -18.34 2.69 -12.76
N ASN A 116 -17.62 3.51 -11.99
CA ASN A 116 -17.28 4.88 -12.37
C ASN A 116 -15.78 5.09 -12.60
N VAL A 117 -14.92 4.09 -12.33
CA VAL A 117 -13.47 4.18 -12.51
C VAL A 117 -13.06 3.56 -13.84
N THR A 118 -12.72 4.42 -14.81
CA THR A 118 -11.97 4.06 -16.02
C THR A 118 -10.49 4.37 -15.81
N ALA A 119 -9.60 3.85 -16.66
CA ALA A 119 -8.18 4.19 -16.63
C ALA A 119 -7.95 5.70 -16.73
N GLN A 120 -8.66 6.38 -17.63
CA GLN A 120 -8.53 7.83 -17.77
C GLN A 120 -9.00 8.59 -16.52
N ARG A 121 -10.13 8.19 -15.93
CA ARG A 121 -10.62 8.82 -14.69
C ARG A 121 -9.72 8.54 -13.50
N PHE A 122 -9.17 7.33 -13.40
CA PHE A 122 -8.20 6.98 -12.37
C PHE A 122 -6.95 7.85 -12.50
N VAL A 123 -6.39 8.01 -13.71
CA VAL A 123 -5.21 8.86 -13.95
C VAL A 123 -5.51 10.32 -13.66
N GLN A 124 -6.68 10.84 -14.06
CA GLN A 124 -7.11 12.20 -13.71
C GLN A 124 -7.21 12.39 -12.20
N TRP A 125 -7.77 11.42 -11.47
CA TRP A 125 -7.85 11.45 -10.01
C TRP A 125 -6.47 11.36 -9.38
N TYR A 126 -5.60 10.46 -9.85
CA TYR A 126 -4.25 10.24 -9.35
C TYR A 126 -3.37 11.49 -9.47
N LEU A 127 -3.57 12.28 -10.52
CA LEU A 127 -2.87 13.56 -10.73
C LEU A 127 -3.56 14.76 -10.05
N SER A 128 -4.66 14.53 -9.33
CA SER A 128 -5.37 15.59 -8.62
C SER A 128 -4.96 15.65 -7.14
N PRO A 129 -5.20 16.79 -6.44
CA PRO A 129 -4.97 16.88 -5.00
C PRO A 129 -5.73 15.83 -4.16
N LEU A 130 -6.79 15.22 -4.72
CA LEU A 130 -7.57 14.18 -4.03
C LEU A 130 -6.73 12.92 -3.77
N ALA A 131 -5.79 12.60 -4.66
CA ALA A 131 -4.91 11.45 -4.46
C ALA A 131 -3.93 11.67 -3.32
N ASP A 132 -3.42 12.89 -3.13
CA ASP A 132 -2.58 13.22 -1.96
C ASP A 132 -3.40 13.14 -0.67
N THR A 133 -4.62 13.69 -0.66
CA THR A 133 -5.54 13.55 0.50
C THR A 133 -5.78 12.07 0.83
N ALA A 134 -6.09 11.25 -0.18
CA ALA A 134 -6.32 9.82 -0.02
C ALA A 134 -5.08 9.10 0.54
N ASN A 135 -3.90 9.38 -0.01
CA ASN A 135 -2.64 8.80 0.48
C ASN A 135 -2.42 9.13 1.97
N ASN A 136 -2.59 10.40 2.33
CA ASN A 136 -2.38 10.87 3.70
C ASN A 136 -3.38 10.29 4.73
N GLU A 137 -4.61 10.01 4.30
CA GLU A 137 -5.69 9.53 5.18
C GLU A 137 -5.85 7.99 5.19
N ALA A 138 -5.64 7.31 4.06
CA ALA A 138 -6.04 5.92 3.87
C ALA A 138 -4.93 4.90 4.14
N ASN A 139 -3.66 5.28 3.96
CA ASN A 139 -2.54 4.36 4.15
C ASN A 139 -1.77 4.70 5.44
N PRO A 140 -1.72 3.80 6.44
CA PRO A 140 -0.95 4.04 7.66
C PRO A 140 0.55 4.20 7.39
N GLU A 141 1.07 3.66 6.29
CA GLU A 141 2.47 3.82 5.92
C GLU A 141 2.76 5.20 5.31
N HIS A 142 1.76 5.95 4.85
CA HIS A 142 1.94 7.29 4.28
C HIS A 142 1.88 8.38 5.36
N TYR A 143 3.01 8.91 5.78
CA TYR A 143 3.04 9.99 6.79
C TYR A 143 2.63 11.33 6.17
N PHE A 144 3.16 11.64 4.99
CA PHE A 144 2.62 12.69 4.13
C PHE A 144 3.05 12.48 2.67
N LYS A 145 2.25 13.04 1.78
CA LYS A 145 2.52 13.24 0.36
C LYS A 145 2.03 14.61 -0.08
N ARG A 146 2.85 15.29 -0.88
CA ARG A 146 2.55 16.60 -1.47
C ARG A 146 2.98 16.60 -2.92
N THR A 147 2.04 16.82 -3.83
CA THR A 147 2.27 16.76 -5.26
C THR A 147 1.97 18.10 -5.92
N THR A 148 2.88 18.56 -6.77
CA THR A 148 2.66 19.66 -7.69
C THR A 148 2.63 19.12 -9.10
N VAL A 149 1.60 19.47 -9.88
CA VAL A 149 1.47 19.05 -11.28
C VAL A 149 1.70 20.24 -12.20
N VAL A 150 2.62 20.10 -13.14
CA VAL A 150 2.95 21.09 -14.17
C VAL A 150 2.86 20.42 -15.54
N GLY A 151 1.82 20.73 -16.30
CA GLY A 151 1.55 20.06 -17.58
C GLY A 151 1.23 18.58 -17.36
N SER A 152 2.00 17.69 -18.01
CA SER A 152 1.89 16.23 -17.88
C SER A 152 2.89 15.62 -16.91
N THR A 153 3.58 16.45 -16.12
CA THR A 153 4.58 16.02 -15.15
C THR A 153 4.11 16.32 -13.74
N ALA A 154 4.15 15.32 -12.87
CA ALA A 154 3.94 15.47 -11.44
C ALA A 154 5.29 15.46 -10.70
N GLN A 155 5.37 16.28 -9.66
CA GLN A 155 6.48 16.34 -8.73
C GLN A 155 5.96 16.08 -7.32
N SER A 156 6.45 15.03 -6.67
CA SER A 156 5.98 14.67 -5.32
C SER A 156 7.11 14.74 -4.29
N ASP A 157 6.75 15.17 -3.07
CA ASP A 157 7.53 15.08 -1.83
C ASP A 157 6.79 14.12 -0.89
N ILE A 158 7.45 13.04 -0.48
CA ILE A 158 6.81 11.88 0.14
C ILE A 158 7.62 11.40 1.35
N LEU A 159 6.94 11.23 2.48
CA LEU A 159 7.46 10.50 3.63
C LEU A 159 6.54 9.31 3.90
N GLU A 160 7.07 8.10 3.76
CA GLU A 160 6.30 6.88 3.93
C GLU A 160 7.15 5.68 4.36
N GLY A 161 6.51 4.70 4.97
CA GLY A 161 7.05 3.35 5.13
C GLY A 161 7.09 2.67 3.75
N TRP A 162 8.27 2.24 3.33
CA TRP A 162 8.49 1.80 1.96
C TRP A 162 9.43 0.59 1.94
N GLY A 163 8.93 -0.57 1.47
CA GLY A 163 9.61 -1.87 1.62
C GLY A 163 10.04 -2.18 3.06
N GLY A 164 9.26 -1.72 4.04
CA GLY A 164 9.57 -1.87 5.48
C GLY A 164 10.54 -0.83 6.06
N ILE A 165 10.93 0.22 5.31
CA ILE A 165 11.83 1.29 5.77
C ILE A 165 11.18 2.66 5.59
N THR A 166 11.15 3.49 6.64
CA THR A 166 10.60 4.86 6.59
C THR A 166 11.52 5.79 5.78
N THR A 167 11.11 6.14 4.56
CA THR A 167 11.94 6.88 3.60
C THR A 167 11.32 8.26 3.32
N HIS A 168 12.15 9.31 3.36
CA HIS A 168 11.81 10.64 2.84
C HIS A 168 12.43 10.82 1.46
N PHE A 169 11.60 10.90 0.42
CA PHE A 169 12.08 11.01 -0.96
C PHE A 169 11.19 11.90 -1.82
N THR A 170 11.70 12.25 -3.00
CA THR A 170 10.96 12.96 -4.03
C THR A 170 10.77 12.10 -5.27
N VAL A 171 9.72 12.40 -6.03
CA VAL A 171 9.53 11.95 -7.41
C VAL A 171 9.52 13.19 -8.30
N PRO A 172 10.67 13.67 -8.80
CA PRO A 172 10.77 15.01 -9.39
C PRO A 172 10.29 15.11 -10.85
N ASN A 173 10.05 13.98 -11.51
CA ASN A 173 9.84 13.91 -12.96
C ASN A 173 8.87 12.80 -13.37
N PHE A 174 7.84 12.55 -12.56
CA PHE A 174 6.80 11.57 -12.88
C PHE A 174 6.01 12.03 -14.11
N SER A 175 6.26 11.40 -15.26
CA SER A 175 5.82 11.91 -16.55
C SER A 175 5.09 10.86 -17.37
N MET A 176 4.12 11.35 -18.16
CA MET A 176 3.26 10.57 -19.03
C MET A 176 3.31 11.15 -20.46
N PRO A 177 3.74 10.39 -21.49
CA PRO A 177 4.35 9.06 -21.41
C PRO A 177 5.74 9.09 -20.73
N PRO A 178 6.24 7.94 -20.26
CA PRO A 178 7.56 7.86 -19.62
C PRO A 178 8.70 8.12 -20.62
N ASN A 179 9.82 8.63 -20.11
CA ASN A 179 11.04 8.80 -20.90
C ASN A 179 11.75 7.46 -21.14
N ALA A 180 11.46 6.81 -22.27
CA ALA A 180 12.00 5.50 -22.62
C ALA A 180 13.54 5.46 -22.71
N THR A 181 14.21 6.57 -23.06
CA THR A 181 15.68 6.64 -23.07
C THR A 181 16.24 6.65 -21.65
N ARG A 182 15.54 7.29 -20.71
CA ARG A 182 15.94 7.32 -19.31
C ARG A 182 15.67 6.00 -18.59
N TYR A 183 14.59 5.33 -19.00
CA TYR A 183 14.05 4.14 -18.36
C TYR A 183 13.98 2.96 -19.35
N PRO A 184 15.09 2.49 -19.93
CA PRO A 184 15.04 1.42 -20.94
C PRO A 184 14.61 0.06 -20.35
N PHE A 185 14.68 -0.10 -19.03
CA PHE A 185 14.39 -1.33 -18.30
C PHE A 185 12.94 -1.49 -17.83
N ILE A 186 12.12 -0.44 -17.88
CA ILE A 186 10.74 -0.51 -17.37
C ILE A 186 9.87 -1.39 -18.27
N HIS A 187 8.79 -1.94 -17.72
CA HIS A 187 7.91 -2.82 -18.48
C HIS A 187 7.32 -2.08 -19.68
N SER A 188 7.40 -2.71 -20.86
CA SER A 188 6.74 -2.22 -22.05
C SER A 188 5.25 -2.57 -21.98
N HIS A 189 4.40 -1.55 -22.02
CA HIS A 189 2.95 -1.71 -22.10
C HIS A 189 2.44 -1.30 -23.49
N GLY A 190 1.39 -1.97 -23.96
CA GLY A 190 0.74 -1.66 -25.23
C GLY A 190 0.05 -0.29 -25.23
N THR A 191 -0.39 0.17 -26.40
CA THR A 191 -1.02 1.49 -26.60
C THR A 191 -2.33 1.68 -25.85
N GLU A 192 -2.94 0.59 -25.37
CA GLU A 192 -4.14 0.60 -24.53
C GLU A 192 -3.86 1.02 -23.08
N TRP A 193 -2.58 1.08 -22.67
CA TRP A 193 -2.18 1.49 -21.34
C TRP A 193 -1.80 2.96 -21.29
N ILE A 194 -2.33 3.66 -20.29
CA ILE A 194 -1.85 4.96 -19.87
C ILE A 194 -0.71 4.70 -18.87
N THR A 195 0.53 4.98 -19.28
CA THR A 195 1.73 4.68 -18.48
C THR A 195 2.47 5.97 -18.10
N ALA A 196 2.95 6.03 -16.87
CA ALA A 196 3.82 7.09 -16.38
C ALA A 196 4.98 6.49 -15.58
N ALA A 197 6.13 7.17 -15.60
CA ALA A 197 7.27 6.79 -14.77
C ALA A 197 8.06 8.02 -14.30
N GLY A 198 8.76 7.88 -13.18
CA GLY A 198 9.59 8.93 -12.60
C GLY A 198 10.64 8.38 -11.65
N ASP A 199 11.71 9.14 -11.46
CA ASP A 199 12.77 8.79 -10.52
C ASP A 199 12.26 8.83 -9.09
N LYS A 200 12.81 7.97 -8.24
CA LYS A 200 12.73 8.11 -6.80
C LYS A 200 14.08 8.61 -6.31
N ALA A 201 14.10 9.81 -5.74
CA ALA A 201 15.33 10.49 -5.36
C ALA A 201 15.31 10.91 -3.89
N LEU A 202 16.39 10.64 -3.16
CA LEU A 202 16.60 11.18 -1.82
C LEU A 202 16.72 12.71 -1.87
N MET A 203 16.65 13.37 -0.70
CA MET A 203 16.69 14.82 -0.61
C MET A 203 18.01 15.45 -1.13
N ASP A 204 19.09 14.68 -1.21
CA ASP A 204 20.36 15.13 -1.81
C ASP A 204 20.46 14.89 -3.32
N GLY A 205 19.41 14.36 -3.95
CA GLY A 205 19.33 14.07 -5.37
C GLY A 205 19.80 12.67 -5.77
N THR A 206 20.21 11.83 -4.82
CA THR A 206 20.57 10.43 -5.11
C THR A 206 19.34 9.67 -5.61
N VAL A 207 19.35 9.25 -6.88
CA VAL A 207 18.31 8.38 -7.44
C VAL A 207 18.55 6.95 -6.97
N PHE A 208 17.59 6.40 -6.23
CA PHE A 208 17.68 5.04 -5.68
C PHE A 208 16.68 4.07 -6.31
N GLY A 209 15.72 4.57 -7.09
CA GLY A 209 14.77 3.74 -7.80
C GLY A 209 13.97 4.49 -8.86
N VAL A 210 13.04 3.80 -9.51
CA VAL A 210 12.09 4.37 -10.48
C VAL A 210 10.71 3.80 -10.20
N LEU A 211 9.72 4.69 -10.08
CA LEU A 211 8.31 4.32 -9.99
C LEU A 211 7.71 4.28 -11.40
N GLN A 212 6.98 3.22 -11.72
CA GLN A 212 6.17 3.06 -12.92
C GLN A 212 4.74 2.74 -12.52
N ILE A 213 3.77 3.46 -13.09
CA ILE A 213 2.35 3.15 -12.94
C ILE A 213 1.73 3.08 -14.33
N ALA A 214 0.92 2.06 -14.57
CA ALA A 214 0.16 1.88 -15.79
C ALA A 214 -1.30 1.54 -15.47
N ALA A 215 -2.23 2.10 -16.25
CA ALA A 215 -3.65 1.82 -16.15
C ALA A 215 -4.26 1.54 -17.52
N ARG A 216 -5.14 0.55 -17.62
CA ARG A 216 -5.99 0.32 -18.81
C ARG A 216 -7.40 -0.08 -18.42
N ASP A 217 -8.36 0.19 -19.30
CA ASP A 217 -9.71 -0.35 -19.15
C ASP A 217 -9.72 -1.85 -19.46
N VAL A 218 -10.59 -2.60 -18.78
CA VAL A 218 -10.83 -4.03 -19.03
C VAL A 218 -12.31 -4.35 -19.16
N THR A 219 -12.61 -5.36 -19.97
CA THR A 219 -13.98 -5.84 -20.14
C THR A 219 -14.36 -6.80 -19.01
N GLY A 220 -15.53 -6.60 -18.41
CA GLY A 220 -16.01 -7.44 -17.31
C GLY A 220 -16.11 -8.92 -17.66
N SER A 221 -16.53 -9.22 -18.88
CA SER A 221 -16.70 -10.59 -19.38
C SER A 221 -15.41 -11.40 -19.36
N ASP A 222 -14.26 -10.76 -19.51
CA ASP A 222 -12.95 -11.44 -19.50
C ASP A 222 -12.61 -12.00 -18.10
N TYR A 223 -13.33 -11.55 -17.06
CA TYR A 223 -13.12 -11.89 -15.65
C TYR A 223 -14.39 -12.42 -14.96
N ASN A 224 -15.40 -12.85 -15.72
CA ASN A 224 -16.71 -13.27 -15.20
C ASN A 224 -17.42 -12.20 -14.34
N GLN A 225 -17.27 -10.93 -14.70
CA GLN A 225 -17.90 -9.80 -14.03
C GLN A 225 -18.99 -9.19 -14.92
N THR A 226 -20.02 -8.63 -14.28
CA THR A 226 -21.16 -8.01 -14.97
C THR A 226 -20.90 -6.58 -15.45
N MET A 227 -19.76 -5.99 -15.06
CA MET A 227 -19.37 -4.63 -15.42
C MET A 227 -17.91 -4.58 -15.83
N ASN A 228 -17.58 -3.59 -16.65
CA ASN A 228 -16.19 -3.28 -16.98
C ASN A 228 -15.44 -2.76 -15.76
N GLY A 229 -14.12 -2.77 -15.85
CA GLY A 229 -13.25 -2.34 -14.77
C GLY A 229 -11.99 -1.66 -15.29
N VAL A 230 -11.06 -1.47 -14.38
CA VAL A 230 -9.73 -0.93 -14.64
C VAL A 230 -8.67 -1.91 -14.14
N HIS A 231 -7.63 -2.13 -14.94
CA HIS A 231 -6.43 -2.86 -14.54
C HIS A 231 -5.35 -1.83 -14.24
N ILE A 232 -4.91 -1.79 -12.98
CA ILE A 232 -3.78 -0.98 -12.53
C ILE A 232 -2.58 -1.89 -12.31
N TRP A 233 -1.45 -1.49 -12.87
CA TRP A 233 -0.15 -2.09 -12.68
C TRP A 233 0.78 -1.04 -12.08
N ALA A 234 1.50 -1.40 -11.03
CA ALA A 234 2.56 -0.59 -10.45
C ALA A 234 3.83 -1.42 -10.37
N SER A 235 4.95 -0.81 -10.75
CA SER A 235 6.28 -1.39 -10.60
C SER A 235 7.20 -0.38 -9.98
N VAL A 236 8.02 -0.84 -9.05
CA VAL A 236 9.11 -0.04 -8.50
C VAL A 236 10.40 -0.78 -8.77
N TRP A 237 11.27 -0.08 -9.47
CA TRP A 237 12.54 -0.59 -9.95
C TRP A 237 13.66 -0.09 -9.06
N TYR A 238 14.50 -1.02 -8.62
CA TYR A 238 15.69 -0.74 -7.83
C TYR A 238 16.92 -1.31 -8.51
N GLY A 239 18.09 -0.87 -8.07
CA GLY A 239 19.32 -1.58 -8.38
C GLY A 239 19.29 -3.02 -7.82
N ASP A 240 19.95 -3.93 -8.53
CA ASP A 240 20.01 -5.38 -8.28
C ASP A 240 20.62 -5.81 -6.92
N ALA A 241 21.13 -4.88 -6.11
CA ALA A 241 21.58 -5.17 -4.75
C ALA A 241 20.45 -5.24 -3.70
N VAL A 242 19.23 -4.81 -4.05
CA VAL A 242 18.07 -4.93 -3.15
C VAL A 242 17.72 -6.41 -2.96
N LYS A 243 17.43 -6.78 -1.71
CA LYS A 243 17.03 -8.16 -1.36
C LYS A 243 15.58 -8.43 -1.73
N ASP A 244 15.28 -9.66 -2.09
CA ASP A 244 13.93 -10.09 -2.47
C ASP A 244 12.91 -9.89 -1.34
N GLU A 245 13.29 -10.05 -0.07
CA GLU A 245 12.37 -9.79 1.04
C GLU A 245 11.86 -8.33 1.06
N HIS A 246 12.71 -7.38 0.67
CA HIS A 246 12.33 -5.98 0.55
C HIS A 246 11.41 -5.76 -0.66
N LEU A 247 11.67 -6.46 -1.77
CA LEU A 247 10.78 -6.44 -2.93
C LEU A 247 9.41 -7.03 -2.61
N GLU A 248 9.33 -8.05 -1.74
CA GLU A 248 8.07 -8.63 -1.32
C GLU A 248 7.23 -7.66 -0.47
N ASP A 249 7.86 -6.93 0.45
CA ASP A 249 7.16 -5.88 1.21
C ASP A 249 6.68 -4.74 0.29
N GLU A 250 7.46 -4.42 -0.73
CA GLU A 250 7.07 -3.49 -1.78
C GLU A 250 5.85 -3.97 -2.59
N ARG A 251 5.80 -5.25 -2.97
CA ARG A 251 4.63 -5.84 -3.67
C ARG A 251 3.37 -5.75 -2.82
N LYS A 252 3.47 -5.99 -1.51
CA LYS A 252 2.35 -5.85 -0.56
C LYS A 252 1.89 -4.40 -0.44
N HIS A 253 2.84 -3.47 -0.35
CA HIS A 253 2.57 -2.03 -0.30
C HIS A 253 1.77 -1.60 -1.54
N MET A 254 2.32 -1.81 -2.75
CA MET A 254 1.67 -1.42 -4.00
C MET A 254 0.29 -2.05 -4.18
N THR A 255 0.13 -3.34 -3.82
CA THR A 255 -1.17 -4.02 -3.93
C THR A 255 -2.22 -3.38 -2.99
N THR A 256 -1.80 -3.04 -1.76
CA THR A 256 -2.66 -2.37 -0.78
C THR A 256 -3.07 -0.99 -1.27
N GLU A 257 -2.13 -0.21 -1.81
CA GLU A 257 -2.42 1.09 -2.40
C GLU A 257 -3.37 1.00 -3.59
N ILE A 258 -3.14 0.07 -4.52
CA ILE A 258 -4.02 -0.10 -5.69
C ILE A 258 -5.47 -0.34 -5.23
N ILE A 259 -5.69 -1.18 -4.21
CA ILE A 259 -7.03 -1.44 -3.67
C ILE A 259 -7.60 -0.17 -3.02
N ASN A 260 -6.86 0.43 -2.09
CA ASN A 260 -7.38 1.55 -1.30
C ASN A 260 -7.62 2.80 -2.15
N LEU A 261 -6.69 3.13 -3.05
CA LEU A 261 -6.77 4.32 -3.89
C LEU A 261 -7.83 4.18 -4.99
N THR A 262 -8.03 3.00 -5.58
CA THR A 262 -9.13 2.80 -6.55
C THR A 262 -10.51 2.91 -5.88
N LEU A 263 -10.67 2.37 -4.66
CA LEU A 263 -11.89 2.55 -3.87
C LEU A 263 -12.13 4.02 -3.51
N GLN A 264 -11.07 4.76 -3.16
CA GLN A 264 -11.19 6.18 -2.86
C GLN A 264 -11.52 7.00 -4.12
N ALA A 265 -10.89 6.68 -5.26
CA ALA A 265 -11.23 7.29 -6.55
C ALA A 265 -12.71 7.10 -6.91
N GLN A 266 -13.26 5.89 -6.74
CA GLN A 266 -14.69 5.64 -6.94
C GLN A 266 -15.56 6.57 -6.07
N LYS A 267 -15.26 6.68 -4.77
CA LYS A 267 -16.01 7.56 -3.84
C LYS A 267 -15.94 9.03 -4.25
N ASP A 268 -14.77 9.50 -4.66
CA ASP A 268 -14.58 10.88 -5.06
C ASP A 268 -15.26 11.20 -6.41
N ILE A 269 -15.35 10.22 -7.31
CA ILE A 269 -16.12 10.34 -8.56
C ILE A 269 -17.62 10.34 -8.26
N GLU A 270 -18.11 9.41 -7.44
CA GLU A 270 -19.54 9.32 -7.07
C GLU A 270 -20.04 10.55 -6.33
N SER A 271 -19.21 11.14 -5.48
CA SER A 271 -19.54 12.36 -4.75
C SER A 271 -19.38 13.64 -5.59
N GLY A 272 -18.88 13.54 -6.82
CA GLY A 272 -18.64 14.68 -7.71
C GLY A 272 -17.46 15.56 -7.30
N LYS A 273 -16.59 15.10 -6.40
CA LYS A 273 -15.35 15.81 -6.02
C LYS A 273 -14.33 15.82 -7.17
N LEU A 274 -14.23 14.72 -7.90
CA LEU A 274 -13.46 14.71 -9.15
C LEU A 274 -14.28 15.40 -10.24
N VAL A 275 -13.97 16.67 -10.51
CA VAL A 275 -14.58 17.41 -11.60
C VAL A 275 -14.02 16.87 -12.92
N VAL A 276 -14.81 16.08 -13.63
CA VAL A 276 -14.47 15.58 -14.96
C VAL A 276 -14.71 16.72 -15.95
N SER A 277 -13.64 17.39 -16.37
CA SER A 277 -13.66 18.36 -17.46
C SER A 277 -13.40 17.69 -18.80
#